data_AF-A0A957DJY4-F1
#
_entry.id   AF-A0A957DJY4-F1
#
_cell.length_a   1.000
_cell.length_b   1.000
_cell.length_c   1.000
_cell.angle_alpha   90.00
_cell.angle_beta   90.00
_cell.angle_gamma   90.00
#
_symmetry.space_group_name_H-M   'P 1'
#
loop_
_entity.id
_entity.type
_entity.pdbx_description
1 polymer ?
#
loop_
_entity_poly.entity_id
_entity_poly.type
_entity_poly.pdbx_seq_one_letter_code
_entity_poly.pdbx_strand_id
1 'polypeptide(L)'
;VDVVTGLVVIGWGVRSLHNTMTVLDALIFVSTIVLGLFILYSFWLMLASLAFWFIRLYEIVQIFQTMYQAGRWPVGIYPSWLRIILTFLVPVAFAVTVPAEAFTARLSLGTLGLSVGLTAVLFFIANRVWRWGLSNYSGASA
;
A
#
# COMPACT_ATOMS: atom_id res chain seq x y z
N VAL A 1 2.01 0.38 -19.14
CA VAL A 1 1.30 1.63 -19.50
C VAL A 1 1.17 2.53 -18.28
N ASP A 2 0.62 2.02 -17.17
CA ASP A 2 0.37 2.76 -15.92
C ASP A 2 1.59 3.51 -15.33
N VAL A 3 2.79 2.93 -15.36
CA VAL A 3 4.01 3.59 -14.86
C VAL A 3 4.40 4.78 -15.74
N VAL A 4 4.31 4.61 -17.06
CA VAL A 4 4.65 5.66 -18.03
C VAL A 4 3.64 6.80 -17.94
N THR A 5 2.34 6.50 -17.86
CA THR A 5 1.31 7.51 -17.68
C THR A 5 1.47 8.24 -16.34
N GLY A 6 1.79 7.52 -15.25
CA GLY A 6 2.09 8.11 -13.95
C GLY A 6 3.27 9.09 -14.00
N LEU A 7 4.39 8.72 -14.62
CA LEU A 7 5.54 9.60 -14.77
C LEU A 7 5.22 10.86 -15.59
N VAL A 8 4.45 10.73 -16.67
CA VAL A 8 3.98 11.87 -17.48
C VAL A 8 3.10 12.81 -16.65
N VAL A 9 2.15 12.26 -15.89
CA VAL A 9 1.26 13.06 -15.03
C VAL A 9 2.04 13.77 -13.93
N ILE A 10 3.01 13.11 -13.29
CA ILE A 10 3.89 13.74 -12.30
C ILE A 10 4.68 14.88 -12.94
N GLY A 11 5.33 14.64 -14.08
CA GLY A 11 6.11 15.66 -14.79
C GLY A 11 5.27 16.86 -15.22
N TRP A 12 4.04 16.63 -15.65
CA TRP A 12 3.10 17.69 -16.00
C TRP A 12 2.58 18.44 -14.76
N GLY A 13 2.31 17.73 -13.67
CA GLY A 13 1.90 18.29 -12.39
C GLY A 13 2.98 19.20 -11.79
N VAL A 14 4.24 18.77 -11.79
CA VAL A 14 5.38 19.58 -11.32
C VAL A 14 5.53 20.87 -12.12
N ARG A 15 5.29 20.85 -13.44
CA ARG A 15 5.31 22.09 -14.25
C ARG A 15 4.11 22.99 -14.02
N SER A 16 2.94 22.43 -13.72
CA SER A 16 1.69 23.18 -13.59
C SER A 16 1.54 23.80 -12.19
N LEU A 17 2.05 23.12 -11.15
CA LEU A 17 2.21 23.69 -9.82
C LEU A 17 3.36 24.70 -9.87
N HIS A 18 3.02 25.98 -10.06
CA HIS A 18 3.95 27.12 -9.95
C HIS A 18 4.47 27.35 -8.51
N ASN A 19 4.12 26.46 -7.57
CA ASN A 19 4.63 26.47 -6.20
C ASN A 19 5.96 25.73 -6.12
N THR A 20 6.91 26.34 -5.44
CA THR A 20 8.27 25.90 -5.15
C THR A 20 8.35 24.49 -4.54
N MET A 21 8.26 23.42 -5.35
CA MET A 21 8.63 22.09 -4.88
C MET A 21 10.13 22.10 -4.60
N THR A 22 10.50 22.00 -3.33
CA THR A 22 11.90 21.91 -2.94
C THR A 22 12.43 20.51 -3.20
N VAL A 23 13.75 20.36 -3.27
CA VAL A 23 14.39 19.03 -3.40
C VAL A 23 13.97 18.11 -2.24
N LEU A 24 13.72 18.67 -1.06
CA LEU A 24 13.25 17.94 0.12
C LEU A 24 11.85 17.36 -0.11
N ASP A 25 10.92 18.13 -0.68
CA ASP A 25 9.55 17.66 -0.96
C ASP A 25 9.54 16.50 -1.97
N ALA A 26 10.43 16.56 -2.97
CA ALA A 26 10.62 15.47 -3.92
C ALA A 26 11.16 14.20 -3.24
N LEU A 27 12.11 14.32 -2.31
CA LEU A 27 12.61 13.18 -1.52
C LEU A 27 11.53 12.59 -0.61
N ILE A 28 10.73 13.44 0.05
CA ILE A 28 9.60 13.01 0.88
C ILE A 28 8.55 12.29 0.02
N PHE A 29 8.24 12.82 -1.16
CA PHE A 29 7.34 12.16 -2.10
C PHE A 29 7.86 10.77 -2.54
N VAL A 30 9.13 10.65 -2.94
CA VAL A 30 9.70 9.36 -3.34
C VAL A 30 9.72 8.37 -2.17
N SER A 31 10.10 8.82 -0.96
CA SER A 31 10.12 7.95 0.22
C SER A 31 8.72 7.45 0.59
N THR A 32 7.68 8.29 0.49
CA THR A 32 6.30 7.87 0.75
C THR A 32 5.78 6.87 -0.29
N ILE A 33 6.19 6.98 -1.56
CA ILE A 33 5.92 5.95 -2.58
C ILE A 33 6.55 4.61 -2.15
N VAL A 34 7.81 4.64 -1.71
CA VAL A 34 8.52 3.42 -1.27
C VAL A 34 7.81 2.79 -0.07
N LEU A 35 7.41 3.59 0.93
CA LEU A 35 6.63 3.09 2.07
C LEU A 35 5.31 2.44 1.63
N GLY A 36 4.57 3.10 0.73
CA GLY A 36 3.34 2.55 0.14
C GLY A 36 3.58 1.21 -0.56
N LEU A 37 4.69 1.07 -1.29
CA LEU A 37 5.07 -0.18 -1.95
C LEU A 37 5.33 -1.30 -0.92
N PHE A 38 6.07 -1.02 0.15
CA PHE A 38 6.34 -2.01 1.20
C PHE A 38 5.07 -2.43 1.95
N ILE A 39 4.15 -1.50 2.19
CA ILE A 39 2.84 -1.79 2.79
C ILE A 39 2.06 -2.78 1.91
N LEU A 40 1.93 -2.48 0.61
CA LEU A 40 1.22 -3.35 -0.34
C LEU A 40 1.89 -4.72 -0.48
N TYR A 41 3.23 -4.74 -0.56
CA TYR A 41 4.00 -5.98 -0.60
C TYR A 41 3.75 -6.84 0.64
N SER A 42 3.84 -6.25 1.83
CA SER A 42 3.66 -6.97 3.09
C SER A 42 2.26 -7.57 3.20
N PHE A 43 1.25 -6.80 2.81
CA PHE A 43 -0.13 -7.29 2.75
C PHE A 43 -0.29 -8.45 1.76
N TRP A 44 0.28 -8.33 0.56
CA TRP A 44 0.22 -9.39 -0.44
C TRP A 44 0.95 -10.65 0.02
N LEU A 45 2.10 -10.51 0.67
CA LEU A 45 2.84 -11.63 1.25
C LEU A 45 2.03 -12.34 2.33
N MET A 46 1.30 -11.60 3.18
CA MET A 46 0.40 -12.20 4.16
C MET A 46 -0.72 -12.99 3.49
N LEU A 47 -1.37 -12.44 2.46
CA LEU A 47 -2.41 -13.15 1.71
C LEU A 47 -1.85 -14.40 1.03
N ALA A 48 -0.69 -14.30 0.38
CA ALA A 48 -0.04 -15.45 -0.26
C ALA A 48 0.33 -16.53 0.76
N SER A 49 0.77 -16.13 1.97
CA SER A 49 1.09 -17.07 3.04
C SER A 49 -0.13 -17.88 3.49
N LEU A 50 -1.36 -17.37 3.33
CA LEU A 50 -2.57 -18.14 3.64
C LEU A 50 -2.68 -19.44 2.83
N ALA A 51 -1.97 -19.56 1.69
CA ALA A 51 -1.86 -20.80 0.91
C ALA A 51 -1.42 -22.01 1.73
N PHE A 52 -0.61 -21.80 2.78
CA PHE A 52 -0.10 -22.88 3.61
C PHE A 52 -1.18 -23.56 4.47
N TRP A 53 -2.32 -22.88 4.72
CA TRP A 53 -3.40 -23.41 5.57
C TRP A 53 -4.73 -23.56 4.82
N PHE A 54 -4.97 -22.77 3.78
CA PHE A 54 -6.24 -22.77 3.04
C PHE A 54 -6.09 -23.41 1.66
N ILE A 55 -6.93 -24.40 1.37
CA ILE A 55 -6.98 -25.11 0.08
C ILE A 55 -7.55 -24.21 -1.03
N ARG A 56 -8.51 -23.34 -0.70
CA ARG A 56 -9.23 -22.44 -1.62
C ARG A 56 -8.79 -20.98 -1.44
N LEU A 57 -7.52 -20.71 -1.74
CA LEU A 57 -6.96 -19.36 -1.63
C LEU A 57 -7.44 -18.42 -2.75
N TYR A 58 -7.75 -18.97 -3.92
CA TYR A 58 -8.05 -18.18 -5.12
C TYR A 58 -9.26 -17.25 -4.92
N GLU A 59 -10.32 -17.75 -4.29
CA GLU A 59 -11.55 -17.02 -4.01
C GLU A 59 -11.30 -15.87 -3.03
N ILE A 60 -10.48 -16.12 -2.01
CA ILE A 60 -10.06 -15.10 -1.04
C ILE A 60 -9.28 -13.98 -1.76
N VAL A 61 -8.30 -14.35 -2.57
CA VAL A 61 -7.49 -13.40 -3.34
C VAL A 61 -8.34 -12.58 -4.32
N GLN A 62 -9.33 -13.18 -4.98
CA GLN A 62 -10.24 -12.44 -5.87
C GLN A 62 -11.06 -11.36 -5.14
N ILE A 63 -11.59 -11.68 -3.95
CA ILE A 63 -12.32 -10.70 -3.14
C ILE A 63 -11.38 -9.54 -2.80
N PHE A 64 -10.16 -9.83 -2.33
CA PHE A 64 -9.18 -8.80 -2.01
C PHE A 64 -8.75 -7.99 -3.24
N GLN A 65 -8.58 -8.60 -4.41
CA GLN A 65 -8.29 -7.88 -5.66
C GLN A 65 -9.42 -6.92 -6.04
N THR A 66 -10.67 -7.33 -5.86
CA THR A 66 -11.83 -6.47 -6.12
C THR A 66 -11.84 -5.27 -5.16
N MET A 67 -11.56 -5.51 -3.87
CA MET A 67 -11.42 -4.42 -2.89
C MET A 67 -10.22 -3.52 -3.18
N TYR A 68 -9.09 -4.08 -3.63
CA TYR A 68 -7.90 -3.34 -4.04
C TYR A 68 -8.25 -2.38 -5.18
N GLN A 69 -8.97 -2.83 -6.21
CA GLN A 69 -9.40 -1.98 -7.31
C GLN A 69 -10.32 -0.85 -6.86
N ALA A 70 -11.26 -1.12 -5.95
CA ALA A 70 -12.10 -0.09 -5.34
C ALA A 70 -11.27 0.94 -4.54
N GLY A 71 -10.26 0.47 -3.79
CA GLY A 71 -9.38 1.32 -2.98
C GLY A 71 -8.46 2.25 -3.78
N ARG A 72 -8.33 2.07 -5.10
CA ARG A 72 -7.58 2.99 -5.99
C ARG A 72 -8.28 4.34 -6.14
N TRP A 73 -9.59 4.38 -5.90
CA TRP A 73 -10.37 5.61 -5.94
C TRP A 73 -10.27 6.36 -4.61
N PRO A 74 -10.37 7.70 -4.60
CA PRO A 74 -10.24 8.48 -3.37
C PRO A 74 -11.24 8.01 -2.31
N VAL A 75 -10.74 7.59 -1.15
CA VAL A 75 -11.56 7.04 -0.05
C VAL A 75 -12.65 8.00 0.46
N GLY A 76 -12.53 9.29 0.15
CA GLY A 76 -13.51 10.32 0.50
C GLY A 76 -14.84 10.24 -0.27
N ILE A 77 -14.92 9.48 -1.36
CA ILE A 77 -16.18 9.29 -2.11
C ILE A 77 -17.09 8.22 -1.48
N TYR A 78 -16.53 7.40 -0.60
CA TYR A 78 -17.23 6.26 -0.02
C TYR A 78 -17.87 6.62 1.32
N PRO A 79 -18.98 5.95 1.69
CA PRO A 79 -19.59 6.11 3.01
C PRO A 79 -18.63 5.68 4.13
N SER A 80 -18.78 6.26 5.32
CA SER A 80 -17.82 6.14 6.43
C SER A 80 -17.42 4.71 6.78
N TRP A 81 -18.38 3.76 6.75
CA TRP A 81 -18.12 2.35 7.03
C TRP A 81 -17.19 1.71 5.98
N LEU A 82 -17.41 2.02 4.70
CA LEU A 82 -16.60 1.47 3.61
C LEU A 82 -15.23 2.12 3.58
N ARG A 83 -15.12 3.40 3.93
CA ARG A 83 -13.84 4.08 4.14
C ARG A 83 -13.00 3.38 5.21
N ILE A 84 -13.59 2.99 6.34
CA ILE A 84 -12.90 2.23 7.39
C ILE A 84 -12.41 0.90 6.82
N ILE A 85 -13.27 0.12 6.16
CA ILE A 85 -12.86 -1.17 5.59
C ILE A 85 -11.74 -0.99 4.56
N LEU A 86 -11.87 -0.06 3.61
CA LEU A 86 -10.85 0.20 2.59
C LEU A 86 -9.57 0.85 3.14
N THR A 87 -9.58 1.40 4.35
CA THR A 87 -8.39 1.97 4.98
C THR A 87 -7.66 0.94 5.86
N PHE A 88 -8.42 0.13 6.61
CA PHE A 88 -7.89 -0.78 7.62
C PHE A 88 -7.76 -2.23 7.15
N LEU A 89 -8.65 -2.69 6.27
CA LEU A 89 -8.63 -4.08 5.77
C LEU A 89 -7.62 -4.24 4.63
N VAL A 90 -7.60 -3.30 3.70
CA VAL A 90 -6.67 -3.28 2.57
C VAL A 90 -5.91 -1.97 2.67
N PRO A 91 -4.62 -1.94 3.06
CA PRO A 91 -3.91 -0.69 3.36
C PRO A 91 -3.56 0.13 2.10
N VAL A 92 -4.35 0.00 1.04
CA VAL A 92 -4.25 0.70 -0.25
C VAL A 92 -4.49 2.19 -0.07
N ALA A 93 -5.46 2.58 0.78
CA ALA A 93 -5.72 3.98 1.06
C ALA A 93 -4.43 4.69 1.50
N PHE A 94 -3.70 4.13 2.48
CA PHE A 94 -2.41 4.68 2.91
C PHE A 94 -1.37 4.74 1.79
N ALA A 95 -1.26 3.67 0.99
CA ALA A 95 -0.29 3.62 -0.11
C ALA A 95 -0.58 4.64 -1.23
N VAL A 96 -1.83 5.11 -1.38
CA VAL A 96 -2.23 6.08 -2.41
C VAL A 96 -2.33 7.50 -1.87
N THR A 97 -2.90 7.70 -0.68
CA THR A 97 -3.17 9.04 -0.14
C THR A 97 -1.91 9.72 0.37
N VAL A 98 -1.00 8.98 1.01
CA VAL A 98 0.20 9.57 1.63
C VAL A 98 1.15 10.16 0.57
N PRO A 99 1.46 9.48 -0.55
CA PRO A 99 2.22 10.11 -1.63
C PRO A 99 1.50 11.31 -2.25
N ALA A 100 0.16 11.27 -2.39
CA ALA A 100 -0.59 12.39 -2.92
C ALA A 100 -0.54 13.63 -1.99
N GLU A 101 -0.59 13.42 -0.67
CA GLU A 101 -0.40 14.47 0.33
C GLU A 101 1.03 15.03 0.32
N ALA A 102 2.03 14.17 0.14
CA ALA A 102 3.42 14.59 -0.02
C ALA A 102 3.62 15.45 -1.28
N PHE A 103 3.02 15.04 -2.41
CA PHE A 103 3.10 15.76 -3.67
C PHE A 103 2.44 17.15 -3.61
N THR A 104 1.37 17.28 -2.83
CA THR A 104 0.63 18.55 -2.70
C THR A 104 1.12 19.44 -1.55
N ALA A 105 2.26 19.10 -0.92
CA ALA A 105 2.82 19.79 0.25
C ALA A 105 1.84 19.88 1.45
N ARG A 106 0.94 18.90 1.57
CA ARG A 106 -0.06 18.81 2.65
C ARG A 106 0.28 17.75 3.69
N LEU A 107 1.40 17.05 3.52
CA LEU A 107 1.81 15.97 4.39
C LEU A 107 2.22 16.48 5.77
N SER A 108 1.55 15.98 6.82
CA SER A 108 1.96 16.25 8.19
C SER A 108 3.08 15.29 8.63
N LEU A 109 3.99 15.74 9.51
CA LEU A 109 5.02 14.88 10.13
C LEU A 109 4.39 13.69 10.87
N GLY A 110 3.21 13.88 11.45
CA GLY A 110 2.45 12.81 12.11
C GLY A 110 2.02 11.72 11.12
N THR A 111 1.49 12.10 9.96
CA THR A 111 1.11 11.16 8.89
C THR A 111 2.32 10.41 8.36
N LEU A 112 3.47 11.08 8.19
CA LEU A 112 4.71 10.44 7.76
C LEU A 112 5.20 9.42 8.79
N GLY A 113 5.23 9.79 10.08
CA GLY A 113 5.60 8.88 11.17
C GLY A 113 4.68 7.66 11.28
N LEU A 114 3.37 7.86 11.15
CA LEU A 114 2.40 6.78 11.09
C LEU A 114 2.64 5.85 9.90
N SER A 115 2.99 6.40 8.73
CA SER A 115 3.28 5.61 7.52
C SER A 115 4.51 4.73 7.71
N VAL A 116 5.59 5.27 8.30
CA VAL A 116 6.80 4.52 8.64
C VAL A 116 6.49 3.43 9.66
N GLY A 117 5.79 3.77 10.74
CA GLY A 117 5.42 2.81 11.79
C GLY A 117 4.54 1.67 11.26
N LEU A 118 3.52 2.00 10.48
CA LEU A 118 2.65 1.01 9.84
C LEU A 118 3.42 0.09 8.89
N THR A 119 4.32 0.65 8.08
CA THR A 119 5.17 -0.12 7.16
C THR A 119 6.03 -1.12 7.95
N ALA A 120 6.70 -0.67 9.01
CA ALA A 120 7.55 -1.52 9.83
C ALA A 120 6.75 -2.66 10.50
N VAL A 121 5.59 -2.34 11.08
CA VAL A 121 4.71 -3.32 11.72
C VAL A 121 4.20 -4.34 10.72
N LEU A 122 3.65 -3.91 9.58
CA LEU A 122 3.12 -4.82 8.56
C LEU A 122 4.22 -5.71 7.98
N PHE A 123 5.39 -5.16 7.68
CA PHE A 123 6.50 -5.93 7.15
C PHE A 123 6.99 -6.98 8.15
N PHE A 124 7.10 -6.60 9.43
CA PHE A 124 7.45 -7.54 10.49
C PHE A 124 6.43 -8.67 10.62
N ILE A 125 5.14 -8.35 10.67
CA ILE A 125 4.06 -9.35 10.76
C ILE A 125 4.09 -10.26 9.53
N ALA A 126 4.18 -9.69 8.32
CA ALA A 126 4.21 -10.45 7.07
C ALA A 126 5.35 -11.46 7.04
N ASN A 127 6.57 -11.03 7.42
CA ASN A 127 7.71 -11.93 7.50
C ASN A 127 7.50 -13.05 8.54
N ARG A 128 6.88 -12.74 9.68
CA ARG A 128 6.58 -13.75 10.72
C ARG A 128 5.54 -14.76 10.27
N VAL A 129 4.48 -14.32 9.60
CA VAL A 129 3.44 -15.19 9.04
C VAL A 129 4.02 -16.09 7.96
N TRP A 130 4.82 -15.54 7.05
CA TRP A 130 5.51 -16.30 6.00
C TRP A 130 6.40 -17.41 6.57
N ARG A 131 7.27 -17.07 7.54
CA ARG A 131 8.15 -18.05 8.19
C ARG A 131 7.38 -19.14 8.93
N TRP A 132 6.26 -18.79 9.58
CA TRP A 132 5.41 -19.77 10.24
C TRP A 132 4.72 -20.69 9.23
N GLY A 133 4.26 -20.16 8.10
CA GLY A 133 3.69 -20.95 7.00
C GLY A 133 4.68 -21.96 6.43
N LEU A 134 5.91 -21.53 6.17
CA LEU A 134 7.00 -22.41 5.75
C LEU A 134 7.27 -23.54 6.74
N SER A 135 7.21 -23.28 8.06
CA SER A 135 7.43 -24.33 9.06
C SER A 135 6.30 -25.35 9.16
N ASN A 136 5.06 -24.97 8.79
CA ASN A 136 3.91 -25.88 8.75
C ASN A 136 3.79 -26.63 7.42
N TYR A 137 4.59 -26.26 6.41
CA TYR A 137 4.64 -26.96 5.14
C TYR A 137 5.45 -28.26 5.29
N SER A 138 4.81 -29.28 5.86
CA SER A 138 5.28 -30.66 5.85
C SER A 138 4.68 -31.39 4.64
N GLY A 139 5.48 -31.60 3.58
CA GLY A 139 5.23 -32.67 2.60
C GLY A 139 5.16 -32.28 1.12
N ALA A 140 6.32 -32.26 0.47
CA ALA A 140 6.47 -32.82 -0.89
C ALA A 140 7.61 -33.87 -0.94
N SER A 141 8.10 -34.35 0.22
CA SER A 141 9.25 -35.26 0.30
C SER A 141 9.20 -36.24 1.49
N ALA A 142 8.02 -36.68 1.91
CA ALA A 142 7.88 -37.79 2.87
C ALA A 142 6.97 -38.88 2.29
#